data_AF-A0A0L0FLT5-F1
#
_entry.id   AF-A0A0L0FLT5-F1
#
_cell.length_a   1.000
_cell.length_b   1.000
_cell.length_c   1.000
_cell.angle_alpha   90.00
_cell.angle_beta   90.00
_cell.angle_gamma   90.00
#
_symmetry.space_group_name_H-M   'P 1'
#
loop_
_entity.id
_entity.type
_entity.pdbx_description
1 polymer ?
#
loop_
_entity_poly.entity_id
_entity_poly.type
_entity_poly.pdbx_seq_one_letter_code
_entity_poly.pdbx_strand_id
1 'polypeptide(L)'
;MVRKKIDSRVRTLVENGVKTGHRSFFVLVGDHGRNQIVNLHYILSKATVKSRPSVLWCYKKELGFSSNRKKRMRQIKTKIARGLVDPDTDDPFELFVSATDI
;
A
#
# COMPACT_ATOMS: atom_id res chain seq x y z
N MET A 1 4.49 -16.41 -8.05
CA MET A 1 3.28 -15.89 -7.37
C MET A 1 2.06 -16.16 -8.25
N VAL A 2 1.04 -16.85 -7.74
CA VAL A 2 -0.18 -17.12 -8.52
C VAL A 2 -0.99 -15.83 -8.65
N ARG A 3 -1.18 -15.35 -9.88
CA ARG A 3 -2.02 -14.18 -10.14
C ARG A 3 -3.48 -14.58 -10.06
N LYS A 4 -4.20 -14.08 -9.05
CA LYS A 4 -5.64 -14.28 -8.93
C LYS A 4 -6.37 -13.07 -9.50
N LYS A 5 -7.36 -13.32 -10.38
CA LYS A 5 -8.25 -12.27 -10.85
C LYS A 5 -9.07 -11.76 -9.67
N ILE A 6 -8.99 -10.45 -9.42
CA ILE A 6 -9.83 -9.77 -8.43
C ILE A 6 -11.22 -9.56 -9.04
N ASP A 7 -12.24 -9.64 -8.19
CA ASP A 7 -13.61 -9.30 -8.56
C ASP A 7 -13.69 -7.85 -9.08
N SER A 8 -14.33 -7.64 -10.23
CA SER A 8 -14.41 -6.34 -10.88
C SER A 8 -15.16 -5.29 -10.05
N ARG A 9 -16.04 -5.71 -9.14
CA ARG A 9 -16.84 -4.81 -8.29
C ARG A 9 -15.96 -3.86 -7.48
N VAL A 10 -14.78 -4.30 -7.03
CA VAL A 10 -13.84 -3.46 -6.26
C VAL A 10 -13.38 -2.27 -7.11
N ARG A 11 -12.93 -2.55 -8.34
CA ARG A 11 -12.47 -1.50 -9.27
C ARG A 11 -13.62 -0.58 -9.68
N THR A 12 -14.76 -1.15 -10.06
CA THR A 12 -15.94 -0.38 -10.46
C THR A 12 -16.42 0.54 -9.35
N LEU A 13 -16.41 0.09 -8.09
CA LEU A 13 -16.80 0.93 -6.95
C LEU A 13 -15.87 2.14 -6.80
N VAL A 14 -14.55 1.93 -6.86
CA VAL A 14 -13.56 3.02 -6.75
C VAL A 14 -13.70 4.00 -7.92
N GLU A 15 -13.75 3.51 -9.15
CA GLU A 15 -13.87 4.34 -10.35
C GLU A 15 -15.16 5.17 -10.33
N ASN A 16 -16.28 4.59 -9.90
CA ASN A 16 -17.54 5.31 -9.77
C ASN A 16 -17.48 6.35 -8.65
N GLY A 17 -16.93 6.00 -7.48
CA GLY A 17 -16.77 6.94 -6.37
C GLY A 17 -15.94 8.17 -6.74
N VAL A 18 -14.85 7.97 -7.49
CA VAL A 18 -14.04 9.09 -8.02
C VAL A 18 -14.84 9.94 -9.00
N LYS A 19 -15.57 9.32 -9.95
CA LYS A 19 -16.37 10.03 -10.96
C LYS A 19 -17.51 10.84 -10.34
N THR A 20 -18.18 10.32 -9.31
CA THR A 20 -19.32 10.98 -8.66
C THR A 20 -18.90 11.87 -7.48
N GLY A 21 -17.61 11.91 -7.12
CA GLY A 21 -17.13 12.64 -5.94
C GLY A 21 -17.58 12.02 -4.61
N HIS A 22 -17.93 10.73 -4.60
CA HIS A 22 -18.37 10.01 -3.41
C HIS A 22 -17.22 9.28 -2.71
N ARG A 23 -17.30 9.20 -1.38
CA ARG A 23 -16.37 8.41 -0.57
C ARG A 23 -16.80 6.95 -0.58
N SER A 24 -15.87 6.06 -0.91
CA SER A 24 -16.06 4.60 -0.82
C SER A 24 -15.51 4.07 0.50
N PHE A 25 -16.14 3.03 1.05
CA PHE A 25 -15.71 2.40 2.30
C PHE A 25 -15.40 0.93 2.07
N PHE A 26 -14.28 0.47 2.62
CA PHE A 26 -13.81 -0.91 2.51
C PHE A 26 -13.45 -1.45 3.88
N VAL A 27 -13.84 -2.70 4.15
CA VAL A 27 -13.43 -3.46 5.33
C VAL A 27 -12.64 -4.67 4.85
N LEU A 28 -11.37 -4.75 5.27
CA LEU A 28 -10.49 -5.88 4.95
C LEU A 28 -10.40 -6.79 6.17
N VAL A 29 -10.70 -8.07 5.98
CA VAL A 29 -10.62 -9.09 7.04
C VAL A 29 -9.51 -10.08 6.70
N GLY A 30 -8.58 -10.27 7.63
CA GLY A 30 -7.48 -11.25 7.53
C GLY A 30 -6.11 -10.68 7.89
N ASP A 31 -5.18 -11.58 8.23
CA ASP A 31 -3.88 -11.23 8.82
C ASP A 31 -2.95 -10.45 7.87
N HIS A 32 -3.16 -10.59 6.56
CA HIS A 32 -2.32 -9.99 5.52
C HIS A 32 -2.97 -8.76 4.87
N GLY A 33 -3.92 -8.12 5.57
CA GLY A 33 -4.65 -6.94 5.07
C GLY A 33 -3.72 -5.79 4.62
N ARG A 34 -2.58 -5.61 5.29
CA ARG A 34 -1.58 -4.57 4.95
C ARG A 34 -1.09 -4.65 3.50
N ASN A 35 -0.92 -5.86 2.97
CA ASN A 35 -0.41 -6.08 1.61
C ASN A 35 -1.49 -5.71 0.58
N GLN A 36 -2.77 -5.79 0.95
CA GLN A 36 -3.89 -5.45 0.07
C GLN A 36 -4.15 -3.95 0.00
N ILE A 37 -3.76 -3.19 1.03
CA ILE A 37 -3.85 -1.72 1.03
C ILE A 37 -3.07 -1.13 -0.15
N VAL A 38 -1.90 -1.70 -0.47
CA VAL A 38 -1.08 -1.30 -1.62
C VAL A 38 -1.86 -1.43 -2.93
N ASN A 39 -2.58 -2.54 -3.10
CA ASN A 39 -3.37 -2.80 -4.29
C ASN A 39 -4.57 -1.84 -4.41
N LEU A 40 -5.25 -1.55 -3.31
CA LEU A 40 -6.35 -0.57 -3.29
C LEU A 40 -5.87 0.84 -3.59
N HIS A 41 -4.75 1.26 -3.00
CA HIS A 41 -4.13 2.56 -3.27
C HIS A 41 -3.70 2.68 -4.73
N TYR A 42 -3.19 1.60 -5.32
CA TYR A 42 -2.87 1.56 -6.75
C TYR A 42 -4.11 1.74 -7.63
N ILE A 43 -5.22 1.06 -7.33
CA ILE A 43 -6.48 1.22 -8.06
C ILE A 43 -6.98 2.66 -7.96
N LEU A 44 -6.97 3.25 -6.75
CA LEU A 44 -7.37 4.64 -6.54
C LEU A 44 -6.47 5.59 -7.33
N SER A 45 -5.14 5.44 -7.22
CA SER A 45 -4.17 6.28 -7.94
C SER A 45 -4.33 6.21 -9.45
N LYS A 46 -4.78 5.08 -10.00
CA LYS A 46 -5.09 4.92 -11.43
C LYS A 46 -6.43 5.52 -11.83
N ALA A 47 -7.41 5.52 -10.93
CA ALA A 47 -8.72 6.11 -11.19
C ALA A 47 -8.70 7.64 -11.09
N THR A 48 -7.79 8.21 -10.29
CA THR A 48 -7.63 9.66 -10.14
C THR A 48 -6.73 10.25 -11.22
N VAL A 49 -7.14 11.36 -11.85
CA VAL A 49 -6.33 12.10 -12.84
C VAL A 49 -5.30 13.04 -12.17
N LYS A 50 -5.41 13.26 -10.85
CA LYS A 50 -4.56 14.17 -10.06
C LYS A 50 -3.29 13.47 -9.54
N SER A 51 -2.48 14.23 -8.81
CA SER A 51 -1.33 13.72 -8.04
C SER A 51 -1.72 12.52 -7.17
N ARG A 52 -0.73 11.67 -6.90
CA ARG A 52 -0.87 10.48 -6.04
C ARG A 52 -1.54 10.88 -4.72
N PRO A 53 -2.66 10.24 -4.32
CA PRO A 53 -3.38 10.63 -3.12
C PRO A 53 -2.55 10.36 -1.86
N SER A 54 -2.54 11.32 -0.94
CA SER A 54 -1.98 11.15 0.40
C SER A 54 -2.84 10.19 1.23
N VAL A 55 -2.21 9.56 2.22
CA VAL A 55 -2.82 8.52 3.05
C VAL A 55 -2.71 8.92 4.51
N LEU A 56 -3.82 8.94 5.25
CA LEU A 56 -3.77 9.05 6.71
C LEU A 56 -3.68 7.65 7.32
N TRP A 57 -2.60 7.35 8.03
CA TRP A 57 -2.42 6.05 8.69
C TRP A 57 -2.68 6.13 10.19
N CYS A 58 -3.88 5.69 10.60
CA CYS A 58 -4.28 5.64 12.00
C CYS A 58 -3.93 4.29 12.62
N TYR A 59 -3.31 4.31 13.81
CA TYR A 59 -2.97 3.10 14.58
C TYR A 59 -3.08 3.38 16.08
N LYS A 60 -3.42 2.35 16.87
CA LYS A 60 -3.58 2.49 18.33
C LYS A 60 -2.24 2.43 19.09
N LYS A 61 -1.40 1.45 18.75
CA LYS A 61 -0.10 1.21 19.41
C LYS A 61 0.99 0.87 18.41
N GLU A 62 0.76 -0.12 17.55
CA GLU A 62 1.78 -0.63 16.62
C GLU A 62 1.49 -0.24 15.18
N LEU A 63 2.51 0.28 14.50
CA LEU A 63 2.45 0.71 13.09
C LEU A 63 2.86 -0.42 12.12
N GLY A 64 3.63 -1.41 12.58
CA GLY A 64 4.16 -2.49 11.75
C GLY A 64 5.33 -2.10 10.82
N PHE A 65 5.71 -0.82 10.77
CA PHE A 65 6.91 -0.31 10.12
C PHE A 65 7.44 0.94 10.86
N SER A 66 8.67 1.37 10.55
CA SER A 66 9.22 2.61 11.10
C SER A 66 8.72 3.81 10.31
N SER A 67 8.08 4.78 10.98
CA SER A 67 7.71 6.09 10.40
C SER A 67 8.95 6.92 10.04
N ASN A 68 10.06 6.75 10.77
CA ASN A 68 11.31 7.42 10.45
C ASN A 68 11.98 6.78 9.21
N ARG A 69 12.08 7.54 8.12
CA ARG A 69 12.66 7.12 6.83
C ARG A 69 14.12 6.67 6.95
N LYS A 70 14.96 7.41 7.69
CA LYS A 70 16.38 7.06 7.89
C LYS A 70 16.53 5.73 8.62
N LYS A 71 15.74 5.53 9.69
CA LYS A 71 15.73 4.27 10.46
C LYS A 71 15.28 3.09 9.59
N ARG A 72 14.23 3.27 8.78
CA ARG A 72 13.73 2.26 7.85
C ARG A 72 14.77 1.87 6.80
N MET A 73 15.39 2.83 6.14
CA MET A 73 16.47 2.57 5.16
C MET A 73 17.65 1.80 5.78
N ARG A 74 18.01 2.10 7.04
CA ARG A 74 19.05 1.35 7.76
C ARG A 74 18.63 -0.10 8.00
N GLN A 75 17.39 -0.34 8.43
CA GLN A 75 16.85 -1.69 8.65
C GLN A 75 16.83 -2.51 7.36
N ILE A 76 16.42 -1.92 6.23
CA ILE A 76 16.43 -2.57 4.91
C ILE A 76 17.87 -2.95 4.52
N LYS A 77 18.82 -2.01 4.62
CA LYS A 77 20.24 -2.29 4.34
C LYS A 77 20.80 -3.42 5.21
N THR A 78 20.46 -3.45 6.49
CA THR A 78 20.89 -4.55 7.39
C THR A 78 20.27 -5.88 7.00
N LYS A 79 19.00 -5.91 6.56
CA LYS A 79 18.35 -7.15 6.07
C LYS A 79 19.01 -7.66 4.78
N ILE A 80 19.34 -6.77 3.85
CA ILE A 80 20.06 -7.10 2.60
C ILE A 80 21.44 -7.67 2.93
N ALA A 81 22.20 -7.01 3.82
CA ALA A 81 23.53 -7.48 4.23
C ALA A 81 23.51 -8.86 4.92
N ARG A 82 22.37 -9.24 5.52
CA ARG A 82 22.16 -10.57 6.13
C ARG A 82 21.63 -11.61 5.13
N GLY A 83 21.42 -11.26 3.87
CA GLY A 83 20.83 -12.14 2.86
C GLY A 83 19.35 -12.47 3.09
N LEU A 84 18.65 -11.71 3.95
CA LEU A 84 17.23 -11.95 4.27
C LEU A 84 16.27 -11.28 3.28
N VAL A 85 16.77 -10.35 2.49
CA VAL A 85 16.03 -9.61 1.47
C VAL A 85 16.89 -9.59 0.22
N ASP A 86 16.31 -10.04 -0.88
CA ASP A 86 16.93 -9.96 -2.19
C ASP A 86 16.97 -8.49 -2.64
N PRO A 87 18.15 -7.91 -2.91
CA PRO A 87 18.27 -6.53 -3.39
C PRO A 87 17.56 -6.27 -4.73
N ASP A 88 17.30 -7.31 -5.53
CA ASP A 88 16.61 -7.19 -6.82
C ASP A 88 15.08 -7.35 -6.71
N THR A 89 14.57 -7.74 -5.54
CA THR A 89 13.13 -7.94 -5.31
C THR A 89 12.57 -6.85 -4.40
N ASP A 90 11.91 -5.85 -5.00
CA ASP A 90 11.21 -4.81 -4.24
C ASP A 90 9.91 -5.35 -3.61
N ASP A 91 9.80 -5.26 -2.27
CA ASP A 91 8.54 -5.48 -1.57
C ASP A 91 7.54 -4.36 -1.92
N PRO A 92 6.37 -4.67 -2.52
CA PRO A 92 5.37 -3.67 -2.87
C PRO A 92 4.94 -2.78 -1.70
N PHE A 93 4.94 -3.33 -0.48
CA PHE A 93 4.59 -2.57 0.72
C PHE A 93 5.68 -1.56 1.09
N GLU A 94 6.96 -1.94 1.06
CA GLU A 94 8.08 -1.03 1.33
C GLU A 94 8.16 0.09 0.27
N LEU A 95 7.89 -0.23 -1.00
CA LEU A 95 7.79 0.76 -2.06
C LEU A 95 6.61 1.73 -1.80
N PHE A 96 5.44 1.21 -1.44
CA PHE A 96 4.27 2.00 -1.10
C PHE A 96 4.56 2.98 0.04
N VAL A 97 5.14 2.51 1.15
CA VAL A 97 5.47 3.33 2.32
C VAL A 97 6.58 4.35 2.02
N SER A 98 7.43 4.10 1.04
CA SER A 98 8.52 5.00 0.66
C SER A 98 8.14 6.05 -0.38
N ALA A 99 7.19 5.74 -1.26
CA ALA A 99 6.75 6.61 -2.36
C ALA A 99 5.47 7.39 -2.07
N THR A 100 4.72 7.02 -1.03
CA THR A 100 3.46 7.68 -0.67
C THR A 100 3.70 8.63 0.49
N ASP A 101 2.99 9.76 0.46
CA ASP A 101 2.88 10.66 1.61
C ASP A 101 1.88 10.05 2.61
N ILE A 102 2.41 9.55 3.74
CA ILE A 102 1.70 8.79 4.79
C ILE A 102 1.90 9.46 6.15
#